data_AF-A0A1C5DS57-F1
#
_entry.id   AF-A0A1C5DS57-F1
#
_cell.length_a   1.000
_cell.length_b   1.000
_cell.length_c   1.000
_cell.angle_alpha   90.00
_cell.angle_beta   90.00
_cell.angle_gamma   90.00
#
_symmetry.space_group_name_H-M   'P 1'
#
loop_
_entity.id
_entity.type
_entity.pdbx_description
1 polymer ?
#
loop_
_entity_poly.entity_id
_entity_poly.type
_entity_poly.pdbx_seq_one_letter_code
_entity_poly.pdbx_strand_id
1 'polypeptide(L)'
;MENGTAGAVRQAVRRATVPAQGAGPVRLALLDLAMPRDIDGATARLDGVRLVDIESLAEASADAPMAADVDQVRTIVADEVAAFGAAQRAAHITPTVVALRTMAAGVVAGEIARLDGRLPDLDEKQRAEITQTVRRVVDKLLHAPTVRVKQLASEPGGAGYADALRELFDLDPQTVAAVSRADLNDPNRGRS
;
A
#
# COMPACT_ATOMS: atom_id res chain seq x y z
N MET A 1 4.55 -4.77 40.10
CA MET A 1 5.79 -4.56 39.32
C MET A 1 5.34 -4.27 37.90
N GLU A 2 5.03 -3.01 37.56
CA GLU A 2 5.97 -1.99 37.02
C GLU A 2 6.71 -2.52 35.78
N ASN A 3 6.63 -1.95 34.57
CA ASN A 3 6.57 -0.52 34.21
C ASN A 3 5.88 -0.30 32.85
N GLY A 4 4.93 0.63 32.81
CA GLY A 4 4.47 1.29 31.59
C GLY A 4 5.10 2.67 31.51
N THR A 5 6.07 2.85 30.60
CA THR A 5 6.75 4.13 30.38
C THR A 5 5.90 4.99 29.45
N ALA A 6 5.02 5.80 30.03
CA ALA A 6 4.36 6.90 29.32
C ALA A 6 5.42 7.95 28.94
N GLY A 7 5.83 7.96 27.68
CA GLY A 7 6.69 9.01 27.11
C GLY A 7 5.93 10.33 27.09
N ALA A 8 6.13 11.15 28.11
CA ALA A 8 5.62 12.50 28.15
C ALA A 8 6.30 13.34 27.05
N VAL A 9 5.57 13.59 25.96
CA VAL A 9 5.95 14.58 24.94
C VAL A 9 5.91 15.96 25.59
N ARG A 10 7.04 16.41 26.13
CA ARG A 10 7.18 17.79 26.60
C ARG A 10 7.22 18.68 25.37
N GLN A 11 6.10 19.35 25.10
CA GLN A 11 6.02 20.38 24.08
C GLN A 11 6.86 21.57 24.55
N ALA A 12 8.13 21.61 24.13
CA ALA A 12 8.97 22.79 24.28
C ALA A 12 8.41 23.88 23.37
N VAL A 13 7.71 24.85 23.95
CA VAL A 13 7.33 26.09 23.25
C VAL A 13 8.62 26.82 22.89
N ARG A 14 9.13 26.61 21.67
CA ARG A 14 10.31 27.29 21.16
C ARG A 14 9.93 28.70 20.75
N ARG A 15 10.68 29.70 21.25
CA ARG A 15 10.61 31.07 20.74
C ARG A 15 11.30 31.12 19.38
N ALA A 16 10.54 31.26 18.32
CA ALA A 16 11.07 31.68 17.02
C ALA A 16 11.37 33.19 17.09
N THR A 17 12.61 33.58 16.83
CA THR A 17 13.01 35.00 16.75
C THR A 17 12.96 35.42 15.29
N VAL A 18 11.90 36.12 14.89
CA VAL A 18 11.78 36.66 13.52
C VAL A 18 12.56 37.98 13.43
N PRO A 19 13.47 38.16 12.45
CA PRO A 19 14.24 39.39 12.31
C PRO A 19 13.34 40.62 12.19
N ALA A 20 13.72 41.71 12.85
CA ALA A 20 12.95 42.95 12.84
C ALA A 20 13.25 43.75 11.56
N GLN A 21 12.24 43.95 10.70
CA GLN A 21 12.30 45.00 9.68
C GLN A 21 11.69 46.28 10.27
N GLY A 22 12.50 47.01 11.04
CA GLY A 22 12.10 48.29 11.65
C GLY A 22 12.87 48.59 12.93
N ALA A 23 13.37 49.83 13.06
CA ALA A 23 14.23 50.27 14.18
C ALA A 23 13.45 50.70 15.45
N GLY A 24 12.12 50.61 15.47
CA GLY A 24 11.26 51.03 16.58
C GLY A 24 10.62 49.87 17.37
N PRO A 25 10.03 50.14 18.55
CA PRO A 25 9.35 49.11 19.34
C PRO A 25 8.12 48.55 18.59
N VAL A 26 8.00 47.23 18.55
CA VAL A 26 6.82 46.54 17.98
C VAL A 26 5.61 46.84 18.87
N ARG A 27 4.57 47.42 18.29
CA ARG A 27 3.31 47.76 18.95
C ARG A 27 2.18 46.77 18.63
N LEU A 28 2.21 46.16 17.45
CA LEU A 28 1.22 45.19 16.98
C LEU A 28 1.91 44.06 16.19
N ALA A 29 1.64 42.81 16.57
CA ALA A 29 2.04 41.63 15.79
C ALA A 29 0.79 41.04 15.12
N LEU A 30 0.85 40.89 13.80
CA LEU A 30 -0.16 40.25 12.97
C LEU A 30 0.37 38.88 12.56
N LEU A 31 -0.42 37.83 12.79
CA LEU A 31 -0.09 36.46 12.42
C LEU A 31 -1.05 36.01 11.31
N ASP A 32 -0.54 35.82 10.10
CA ASP A 32 -1.32 35.36 8.95
C ASP A 32 -0.89 33.93 8.57
N LEU A 33 -1.72 32.95 8.93
CA LEU A 33 -1.51 31.53 8.60
C LEU A 33 -2.53 31.01 7.57
N ALA A 34 -3.27 31.90 6.91
CA ALA A 34 -4.28 31.53 5.93
C ALA A 34 -3.66 31.28 4.55
N MET A 35 -4.25 30.38 3.77
CA MET A 35 -3.94 30.17 2.35
C MET A 35 -5.24 30.12 1.54
N PRO A 36 -5.56 31.15 0.71
CA PRO A 36 -4.78 32.38 0.46
C PRO A 36 -4.71 33.35 1.67
N ARG A 37 -3.78 34.32 1.65
CA ARG A 37 -3.55 35.29 2.73
C ARG A 37 -4.78 36.16 3.03
N ASP A 38 -5.03 36.40 4.31
CA ASP A 38 -6.09 37.28 4.80
C ASP A 38 -5.60 38.73 4.95
N ILE A 39 -4.30 38.93 5.15
CA ILE A 39 -3.70 40.22 5.43
C ILE A 39 -2.85 40.67 4.25
N ASP A 40 -3.11 41.88 3.75
CA ASP A 40 -2.26 42.51 2.75
C ASP A 40 -0.83 42.71 3.29
N GLY A 41 0.18 42.19 2.58
CA GLY A 41 1.59 42.34 2.94
C GLY A 41 2.05 43.80 3.04
N ALA A 42 1.31 44.74 2.47
CA ALA A 42 1.51 46.18 2.67
C ALA A 42 1.50 46.62 4.14
N THR A 43 0.78 45.88 5.01
CA THR A 43 0.70 46.17 6.45
C THR A 43 2.06 46.09 7.16
N ALA A 44 3.02 45.33 6.63
CA ALA A 44 4.37 45.25 7.17
C ALA A 44 5.16 46.58 7.06
N ARG A 45 4.69 47.53 6.25
CA ARG A 45 5.30 48.87 6.11
C ARG A 45 4.80 49.89 7.14
N LEU A 46 3.81 49.52 7.97
CA LEU A 46 3.23 50.43 8.97
C LEU A 46 4.12 50.48 10.23
N ASP A 47 4.33 51.69 10.76
CA ASP A 47 5.21 51.92 11.90
C ASP A 47 4.77 51.18 13.19
N GLY A 48 5.60 50.23 13.62
CA GLY A 48 5.36 49.43 14.82
C GLY A 48 4.44 48.21 14.57
N VAL A 49 4.10 47.91 13.31
CA VAL A 49 3.41 46.68 12.92
C VAL A 49 4.45 45.64 12.48
N ARG A 50 4.28 44.40 12.94
CA ARG A 50 5.05 43.25 12.49
C ARG A 50 4.10 42.21 11.92
N LEU A 51 4.25 41.88 10.65
CA LEU A 51 3.56 40.75 10.03
C LEU A 51 4.44 39.50 10.13
N VAL A 52 3.87 38.41 10.64
CA VAL A 52 4.43 37.06 10.62
C VAL A 52 3.50 36.21 9.76
N ASP A 53 4.00 35.77 8.62
CA ASP A 53 3.30 34.90 7.68
C ASP A 53 3.94 33.51 7.62
N ILE A 54 3.32 32.58 6.89
CA ILE A 54 3.84 31.21 6.72
C ILE A 54 5.24 31.23 6.10
N GLU A 55 5.50 32.10 5.12
CA GLU A 55 6.79 32.17 4.45
C GLU A 55 7.92 32.63 5.39
N SER A 56 7.71 33.70 6.16
CA SER A 56 8.68 34.20 7.15
C SER A 56 8.91 33.21 8.29
N LEU A 57 7.88 32.44 8.67
CA LEU A 57 8.03 31.34 9.64
C LEU A 57 8.89 30.20 9.06
N ALA A 58 8.68 29.84 7.79
CA ALA A 58 9.46 28.82 7.11
C ALA A 58 10.94 29.23 7.02
N GLU A 59 11.24 30.47 6.61
CA GLU A 59 12.60 31.02 6.54
C GLU A 59 13.29 31.01 7.91
N ALA A 60 12.60 31.46 8.97
CA ALA A 60 13.16 31.46 10.32
C ALA A 60 13.40 30.05 10.90
N SER A 61 12.74 29.03 10.34
CA SER A 61 12.87 27.63 10.76
C SER A 61 13.91 26.84 9.96
N ALA A 62 14.41 27.38 8.84
CA ALA A 62 15.30 26.65 7.91
C ALA A 62 16.63 26.25 8.56
N ASP A 63 17.16 27.05 9.48
CA ASP A 63 18.42 26.79 10.20
C ASP A 63 18.22 26.03 11.54
N ALA A 64 17.00 25.58 11.84
CA ALA A 64 16.70 24.91 13.09
C ALA A 64 17.15 23.42 13.08
N PRO A 65 17.47 22.82 14.24
CA PRO A 65 17.83 21.40 14.38
C PRO A 65 16.80 20.37 13.85
N MET A 66 15.63 20.83 13.37
CA MET A 66 14.58 20.00 12.78
C MET A 66 15.03 19.26 11.52
N ALA A 67 16.14 19.63 10.88
CA ALA A 67 16.65 18.92 9.70
C ALA A 67 16.91 17.43 9.98
N ALA A 68 17.45 17.08 11.16
CA ALA A 68 17.69 15.69 11.54
C ALA A 68 16.39 14.90 11.78
N ASP A 69 15.38 15.54 12.39
CA ASP A 69 14.04 14.95 12.56
C ASP A 69 13.37 14.73 11.20
N VAL A 70 13.59 15.64 10.25
CA VAL A 70 13.07 15.55 8.87
C VAL A 70 13.69 14.37 8.13
N ASP A 71 14.98 14.11 8.27
CA ASP A 71 15.64 12.95 7.63
C ASP A 71 15.12 11.62 8.20
N GLN A 72 14.85 11.56 9.50
CA GLN A 72 14.22 10.40 10.13
C GLN A 72 12.79 10.19 9.58
N VAL A 73 12.00 11.25 9.47
CA VAL A 73 10.64 11.19 8.90
C VAL A 73 10.68 10.76 7.43
N ARG A 74 11.63 11.29 6.63
CA ARG A 74 11.81 10.90 5.23
C ARG A 74 12.10 9.41 5.08
N THR A 75 12.88 8.84 5.99
CA THR A 75 13.17 7.40 6.01
C THR A 75 11.89 6.59 6.26
N ILE A 76 11.10 6.97 7.27
CA ILE A 76 9.81 6.32 7.56
C ILE A 76 8.87 6.38 6.35
N VAL A 77 8.74 7.56 5.72
CA VAL A 77 7.89 7.72 4.54
C VAL A 77 8.41 6.89 3.36
N ALA A 78 9.73 6.82 3.15
CA ALA A 78 10.31 6.01 2.10
C ALA A 78 10.02 4.51 2.30
N ASP A 79 10.17 4.01 3.53
CA ASP A 79 9.87 2.63 3.89
C ASP A 79 8.38 2.30 3.68
N GLU A 80 7.48 3.20 4.10
CA GLU A 80 6.04 3.02 3.95
C GLU A 80 5.61 3.05 2.47
N VAL A 81 6.18 3.96 1.67
CA VAL A 81 5.92 4.02 0.22
C VAL A 81 6.41 2.74 -0.46
N ALA A 82 7.56 2.20 -0.06
CA ALA A 82 8.07 0.94 -0.59
C ALA A 82 7.17 -0.25 -0.21
N ALA A 83 6.73 -0.32 1.05
CA ALA A 83 5.82 -1.34 1.54
C ALA A 83 4.46 -1.28 0.83
N PHE A 84 3.88 -0.09 0.71
CA PHE A 84 2.64 0.15 -0.02
C PHE A 84 2.74 -0.28 -1.49
N GLY A 85 3.84 0.08 -2.16
CA GLY A 85 4.09 -0.34 -3.53
C GLY A 85 4.16 -1.86 -3.69
N ALA A 86 4.79 -2.57 -2.75
CA ALA A 86 4.82 -4.04 -2.75
C ALA A 86 3.42 -4.64 -2.52
N ALA A 87 2.65 -4.10 -1.58
CA ALA A 87 1.28 -4.53 -1.32
C ALA A 87 0.37 -4.34 -2.55
N GLN A 88 0.50 -3.20 -3.25
CA GLN A 88 -0.25 -2.92 -4.46
C GLN A 88 0.09 -3.92 -5.59
N ARG A 89 1.38 -4.25 -5.79
CA ARG A 89 1.78 -5.28 -6.77
C ARG A 89 1.22 -6.66 -6.42
N ALA A 90 1.28 -7.06 -5.14
CA ALA A 90 0.70 -8.32 -4.69
C ALA A 90 -0.82 -8.38 -4.94
N ALA A 91 -1.53 -7.26 -4.72
CA ALA A 91 -2.96 -7.14 -4.99
C ALA A 91 -3.32 -7.35 -6.49
N HIS A 92 -2.43 -7.00 -7.42
CA HIS A 92 -2.65 -7.23 -8.85
C HIS A 92 -2.47 -8.69 -9.29
N ILE A 93 -1.76 -9.49 -8.51
CA ILE A 93 -1.37 -10.86 -8.87
C ILE A 93 -2.31 -11.91 -8.26
N THR A 94 -2.86 -11.64 -7.07
CA THR A 94 -3.82 -12.54 -6.40
C THR A 94 -4.98 -12.98 -7.31
N PRO A 95 -5.66 -12.08 -8.06
CA PRO A 95 -6.75 -12.48 -8.95
C PRO A 95 -6.33 -13.46 -10.05
N THR A 96 -5.12 -13.29 -10.59
CA THR A 96 -4.56 -14.17 -11.62
C THR A 96 -4.30 -15.57 -11.06
N VAL A 97 -3.77 -15.67 -9.84
CA VAL A 97 -3.54 -16.95 -9.16
C VAL A 97 -4.86 -17.69 -8.90
N VAL A 98 -5.89 -16.97 -8.46
CA VAL A 98 -7.21 -17.56 -8.22
C VAL A 98 -7.80 -18.05 -9.55
N ALA A 99 -7.76 -17.25 -10.61
CA ALA A 99 -8.24 -17.66 -11.93
C ALA A 99 -7.55 -18.93 -12.44
N LEU A 100 -6.22 -19.03 -12.27
CA LEU A 100 -5.46 -20.23 -12.64
C LEU A 100 -5.94 -21.48 -11.87
N ARG A 101 -6.17 -21.36 -10.57
CA ARG A 101 -6.68 -22.46 -9.74
C ARG A 101 -8.10 -22.87 -10.13
N THR A 102 -8.96 -21.91 -10.44
CA THR A 102 -10.32 -22.16 -10.91
C THR A 102 -10.31 -22.91 -12.24
N MET A 103 -9.48 -22.49 -13.19
CA MET A 103 -9.29 -23.18 -14.47
C MET A 103 -8.86 -24.63 -14.26
N ALA A 104 -7.83 -24.85 -13.44
CA ALA A 104 -7.32 -26.19 -13.19
C ALA A 104 -8.35 -27.10 -12.49
N ALA A 105 -9.14 -26.55 -11.56
CA ALA A 105 -10.25 -27.28 -10.96
C ALA A 105 -11.30 -27.68 -12.02
N GLY A 106 -11.58 -26.79 -12.98
CA GLY A 106 -12.45 -27.09 -14.13
C GLY A 106 -11.91 -28.21 -15.01
N VAL A 107 -10.61 -28.20 -15.31
CA VAL A 107 -9.94 -29.30 -16.06
C VAL A 107 -10.07 -30.62 -15.31
N VAL A 108 -9.77 -30.64 -14.01
CA VAL A 108 -9.90 -31.86 -13.19
C VAL A 108 -11.34 -32.37 -13.20
N ALA A 109 -12.33 -31.49 -13.00
CA ALA A 109 -13.74 -31.88 -13.01
C ALA A 109 -14.15 -32.48 -14.37
N GLY A 110 -13.69 -31.88 -15.48
CA GLY A 110 -13.93 -32.40 -16.83
C GLY A 110 -13.33 -33.79 -17.04
N GLU A 111 -12.09 -34.02 -16.58
CA GLU A 111 -11.43 -35.32 -16.75
C GLU A 111 -12.03 -36.42 -15.86
N ILE A 112 -12.47 -36.09 -14.65
CA ILE A 112 -13.22 -37.04 -13.81
C ILE A 112 -14.55 -37.39 -14.47
N ALA A 113 -15.30 -36.42 -15.00
CA ALA A 113 -16.54 -36.69 -15.72
C ALA A 113 -16.32 -37.58 -16.97
N ARG A 114 -15.21 -37.38 -17.70
CA ARG A 114 -14.83 -38.28 -18.81
C ARG A 114 -14.50 -39.69 -18.33
N LEU A 115 -13.80 -39.82 -17.20
CA LEU A 115 -13.49 -41.11 -16.58
C LEU A 115 -14.78 -41.86 -16.21
N ASP A 116 -15.73 -41.14 -15.59
CA ASP A 116 -17.02 -41.69 -15.20
C ASP A 116 -17.81 -42.23 -16.39
N GLY A 117 -17.79 -41.53 -17.52
CA GLY A 117 -18.44 -42.00 -18.75
C GLY A 117 -17.73 -43.17 -19.45
N ARG A 118 -16.40 -43.28 -19.33
CA ARG A 118 -15.60 -44.34 -19.98
C ARG A 118 -15.51 -45.63 -19.16
N LEU A 119 -15.57 -45.52 -17.83
CA LEU A 119 -15.46 -46.62 -16.89
C LEU A 119 -16.66 -46.59 -15.92
N PRO A 120 -17.88 -46.89 -16.41
CA PRO A 120 -19.08 -46.86 -15.59
C PRO A 120 -19.05 -47.92 -14.47
N ASP A 121 -18.39 -49.06 -14.70
CA ASP A 121 -18.31 -50.19 -13.76
C ASP A 121 -17.22 -50.03 -12.68
N LEU A 122 -16.54 -48.88 -12.63
CA LEU A 122 -15.50 -48.62 -11.65
C LEU A 122 -16.11 -48.48 -10.25
N ASP A 123 -15.55 -49.20 -9.27
CA ASP A 123 -15.96 -49.11 -7.87
C ASP A 123 -15.78 -47.69 -7.32
N GLU A 124 -16.69 -47.26 -6.46
CA GLU A 124 -16.73 -45.91 -5.89
C GLU A 124 -15.46 -45.60 -5.09
N LYS A 125 -14.91 -46.59 -4.38
CA LYS A 125 -13.65 -46.42 -3.64
C LYS A 125 -12.48 -46.16 -4.59
N GLN A 126 -12.43 -46.86 -5.72
CA GLN A 126 -11.41 -46.66 -6.74
C GLN A 126 -11.58 -45.30 -7.42
N ARG A 127 -12.81 -44.89 -7.71
CA ARG A 127 -13.14 -43.57 -8.27
C ARG A 127 -12.67 -42.43 -7.36
N ALA A 128 -12.93 -42.55 -6.07
CA ALA A 128 -12.49 -41.58 -5.07
C ALA A 128 -10.94 -41.50 -5.01
N GLU A 129 -10.25 -42.64 -5.01
CA GLU A 129 -8.78 -42.68 -4.98
C GLU A 129 -8.15 -42.03 -6.22
N ILE A 130 -8.69 -42.31 -7.41
CA ILE A 130 -8.23 -41.69 -8.66
C ILE A 130 -8.48 -40.19 -8.62
N THR A 131 -9.70 -39.77 -8.24
CA THR A 131 -10.06 -38.36 -8.12
C THR A 131 -9.12 -37.62 -7.17
N GLN A 132 -8.85 -38.20 -6.00
CA GLN A 132 -7.95 -37.62 -5.03
C GLN A 132 -6.52 -37.55 -5.56
N THR A 133 -6.05 -38.58 -6.28
CA THR A 133 -4.74 -38.61 -6.90
C THR A 133 -4.57 -37.50 -7.94
N VAL A 134 -5.54 -37.35 -8.84
CA VAL A 134 -5.53 -36.30 -9.88
C VAL A 134 -5.49 -34.90 -9.24
N ARG A 135 -6.36 -34.64 -8.25
CA ARG A 135 -6.35 -33.38 -7.50
C ARG A 135 -4.98 -33.12 -6.87
N ARG A 136 -4.40 -34.11 -6.20
CA ARG A 136 -3.09 -33.99 -5.55
C ARG A 136 -1.96 -33.70 -6.54
N VAL A 137 -2.02 -34.27 -7.75
CA VAL A 137 -1.06 -33.98 -8.82
C VAL A 137 -1.19 -32.53 -9.27
N VAL A 138 -2.41 -32.08 -9.57
CA VAL A 138 -2.66 -30.69 -9.99
C VAL A 138 -2.26 -29.69 -8.91
N ASP A 139 -2.60 -29.95 -7.65
CA ASP A 139 -2.20 -29.11 -6.52
C ASP A 139 -0.67 -28.99 -6.42
N LYS A 140 0.06 -30.10 -6.57
CA LYS A 140 1.53 -30.10 -6.56
C LYS A 140 2.11 -29.33 -7.75
N LEU A 141 1.55 -29.49 -8.95
CA LEU A 141 1.99 -28.77 -10.15
C LEU A 141 1.75 -27.27 -10.04
N LEU A 142 0.63 -26.84 -9.43
CA LEU A 142 0.30 -25.43 -9.29
C LEU A 142 0.94 -24.77 -8.07
N HIS A 143 1.40 -25.53 -7.08
CA HIS A 143 2.00 -24.97 -5.88
C HIS A 143 3.24 -24.11 -6.19
N ALA A 144 4.24 -24.68 -6.86
CA ALA A 144 5.51 -24.00 -7.11
C ALA A 144 5.35 -22.74 -8.00
N PRO A 145 4.63 -22.78 -9.15
CA PRO A 145 4.39 -21.58 -9.96
C PRO A 145 3.62 -20.51 -9.20
N THR A 146 2.59 -20.89 -8.42
CA THR A 146 1.79 -19.93 -7.64
C THR A 146 2.64 -19.23 -6.58
N VAL A 147 3.50 -19.96 -5.87
CA VAL A 147 4.40 -19.37 -4.87
C VAL A 147 5.41 -18.46 -5.54
N ARG A 148 6.01 -18.89 -6.65
CA ARG A 148 7.03 -18.10 -7.36
C ARG A 148 6.47 -16.77 -7.86
N VAL A 149 5.23 -16.78 -8.34
CA VAL A 149 4.51 -15.59 -8.80
C VAL A 149 4.28 -14.59 -7.66
N LYS A 150 3.91 -15.07 -6.47
CA LYS A 150 3.77 -14.19 -5.28
C LYS A 150 5.11 -13.62 -4.83
N GLN A 151 6.22 -14.35 -4.96
CA GLN A 151 7.55 -13.86 -4.63
C GLN A 151 8.00 -12.76 -5.60
N LEU A 152 7.85 -13.00 -6.90
CA LEU A 152 8.26 -12.06 -7.95
C LEU A 152 7.40 -10.79 -7.96
N ALA A 153 6.14 -10.86 -7.50
CA ALA A 153 5.30 -9.69 -7.25
C ALA A 153 5.96 -8.65 -6.32
N SER A 154 6.72 -9.14 -5.34
CA SER A 154 7.35 -8.31 -4.32
C SER A 154 8.62 -7.62 -4.83
N GLU A 155 9.21 -8.11 -5.92
CA GLU A 155 10.44 -7.58 -6.52
C GLU A 155 10.16 -6.38 -7.46
N PRO A 156 11.10 -5.41 -7.56
CA PRO A 156 11.03 -4.34 -8.56
C PRO A 156 11.02 -4.94 -9.98
N GLY A 157 9.97 -4.67 -10.76
CA GLY A 157 9.79 -5.23 -12.12
C GLY A 157 8.79 -6.39 -12.23
N GLY A 158 8.24 -6.88 -11.11
CA GLY A 158 7.28 -7.99 -11.08
C GLY A 158 5.91 -7.76 -11.75
N ALA A 159 5.61 -6.53 -12.19
CA ALA A 159 4.32 -6.18 -12.80
C ALA A 159 4.02 -6.98 -14.08
N GLY A 160 5.04 -7.28 -14.90
CA GLY A 160 4.88 -8.04 -16.14
C GLY A 160 4.60 -9.54 -15.94
N TYR A 161 4.80 -10.06 -14.73
CA TYR A 161 4.61 -11.49 -14.47
C TYR A 161 3.13 -11.90 -14.40
N ALA A 162 2.26 -10.98 -13.96
CA ALA A 162 0.81 -11.22 -13.94
C ALA A 162 0.26 -11.36 -15.37
N ASP A 163 0.74 -10.52 -16.28
CA ASP A 163 0.33 -10.52 -17.69
C ASP A 163 0.86 -11.75 -18.40
N ALA A 164 2.14 -12.11 -18.17
CA ALA A 164 2.73 -13.33 -18.72
C ALA A 164 1.96 -14.61 -18.30
N LEU A 165 1.44 -14.68 -17.07
CA LEU A 165 0.61 -15.81 -16.64
C LEU A 165 -0.76 -15.83 -17.33
N ARG A 166 -1.39 -14.66 -17.53
CA ARG A 166 -2.66 -14.58 -18.25
C ARG A 166 -2.49 -15.09 -19.67
N GLU A 167 -1.42 -14.70 -20.34
CA GLU A 167 -1.07 -15.20 -21.68
C GLU A 167 -0.72 -16.69 -21.67
N LEU A 168 0.19 -17.13 -20.79
CA LEU A 168 0.69 -18.50 -20.78
C LEU A 168 -0.40 -19.54 -20.49
N PHE A 169 -1.39 -19.18 -19.68
CA PHE A 169 -2.48 -20.05 -19.30
C PHE A 169 -3.82 -19.69 -19.95
N ASP A 170 -3.84 -18.74 -20.90
CA ASP A 170 -5.07 -18.26 -21.57
C ASP A 170 -6.22 -18.00 -20.57
N LEU A 171 -5.90 -17.26 -19.50
CA LEU A 171 -6.85 -17.02 -18.41
C LEU A 171 -7.96 -16.07 -18.88
N ASP A 172 -9.21 -16.51 -18.76
CA ASP A 172 -10.37 -15.70 -19.09
C ASP A 172 -10.35 -14.35 -18.33
N PRO A 173 -10.33 -13.20 -19.05
CA PRO A 173 -10.35 -11.88 -18.44
C PRO A 173 -11.55 -11.64 -17.54
N GLN A 174 -12.71 -12.26 -17.82
CA GLN A 174 -13.90 -12.12 -16.98
C GLN A 174 -13.72 -12.80 -15.63
N THR A 175 -13.13 -14.00 -15.61
CA THR A 175 -12.79 -14.71 -14.38
C THR A 175 -11.82 -13.90 -13.51
N VAL A 176 -10.78 -13.32 -14.10
CA VAL A 176 -9.82 -12.45 -13.37
C VAL A 176 -10.50 -11.18 -12.84
N ALA A 177 -11.37 -10.56 -13.63
CA ALA A 177 -12.10 -9.35 -13.23
C ALA A 177 -13.14 -9.64 -12.13
N ALA A 178 -13.79 -10.80 -12.17
CA ALA A 178 -14.76 -11.21 -11.14
C ALA A 178 -14.08 -11.39 -9.78
N VAL A 179 -12.91 -12.04 -9.75
CA VAL A 179 -12.12 -12.20 -8.52
C VAL A 179 -11.60 -10.85 -8.02
N SER A 180 -11.08 -10.02 -8.92
CA SER A 180 -10.60 -8.67 -8.55
C SER A 180 -11.70 -7.83 -7.88
N ARG A 181 -12.95 -7.91 -8.36
CA ARG A 181 -14.11 -7.22 -7.76
C ARG A 181 -14.51 -7.82 -6.41
N ALA A 182 -14.42 -9.14 -6.25
CA ALA A 182 -14.69 -9.80 -4.97
C ALA A 182 -13.65 -9.40 -3.91
N ASP A 183 -12.37 -9.33 -4.28
CA ASP A 183 -11.27 -8.89 -3.39
C ASP A 183 -11.37 -7.41 -3.01
N LEU A 184 -11.93 -6.55 -3.87
CA LEU A 184 -12.17 -5.13 -3.57
C LEU A 184 -13.31 -4.93 -2.56
N ASN A 185 -14.27 -5.87 -2.50
CA ASN A 185 -15.40 -5.83 -1.58
C ASN A 185 -15.13 -6.54 -0.24
N ASP A 186 -13.92 -7.08 -0.01
CA ASP A 186 -13.56 -7.70 1.27
C ASP A 186 -13.38 -6.62 2.35
N PRO A 187 -14.26 -6.56 3.38
CA PRO A 187 -14.20 -5.55 4.43
C PRO A 187 -12.96 -5.66 5.33
N ASN A 188 -12.17 -6.72 5.22
CA ASN A 188 -11.01 -6.98 6.07
C ASN A 188 -9.68 -6.45 5.48
N ARG A 189 -9.71 -5.85 4.28
CA ARG A 189 -8.50 -5.46 3.53
C ARG A 189 -7.70 -4.28 4.13
N GLY A 190 -8.27 -3.54 5.08
CA GLY A 190 -7.66 -2.33 5.68
C GLY A 190 -7.15 -2.47 7.11
N ARG A 191 -7.03 -3.70 7.66
CA ARG A 191 -6.72 -3.95 9.08
C ARG A 191 -5.37 -4.63 9.35
N SER A 192 -4.49 -4.78 8.36
CA SER A 192 -3.19 -5.46 8.51
C SER A 192 -2.03 -4.52 8.24
#